data_AF-A0A0R3MLS7-F1
#
_entry.id   AF-A0A0R3MLS7-F1
#
_cell.length_a   1.000
_cell.length_b   1.000
_cell.length_c   1.000
_cell.angle_alpha   90.00
_cell.angle_beta   90.00
_cell.angle_gamma   90.00
#
_symmetry.space_group_name_H-M   'P 1'
#
loop_
_entity.id
_entity.type
_entity.pdbx_description
1 polymer ?
#
loop_
_entity_poly.entity_id
_entity_poly.type
_entity_poly.pdbx_seq_one_letter_code
_entity_poly.pdbx_strand_id
1 'polypeptide(L)'
;MLEHGGNLDLALQRFGGRVQDWIDLSTGINRQPYPVGEVAPRHWSALPSQSDIESLHRAAQQACTTKAPIVAIGGAQAAIQLLPHLFSFRGRARILAPTYNEYAAILSAAGWDVAEVSDLEGLAGADLAVVVNPNNPDGRRHDPNELLALLPRVGRLLIDESFGDTVPDLSLAPEAGRPGLLILRSFGKFYGLAGLRLGFALGSEADVAALAAMAGPWPISGAAIAIGRRALLDRDWAKATSRRLAHDCLRLDAEVKSQGWQLVGGTPLFRLYETGDARAAQERLARSQIWSRVFGQRPGWLRLGLPGNETEWARFAAALSR
;
A
#
# COMPACT_ATOMS: atom_id res chain seq x y z
N MET A 1 13.36 -4.72 14.67
CA MET A 1 12.63 -3.85 13.71
C MET A 1 12.17 -4.74 12.57
N LEU A 2 10.89 -4.68 12.19
CA LEU A 2 10.38 -5.46 11.06
C LEU A 2 11.04 -5.01 9.74
N GLU A 3 11.34 -5.96 8.86
CA GLU A 3 11.91 -5.62 7.56
C GLU A 3 10.86 -4.87 6.70
N HIS A 4 11.23 -3.72 6.13
CA HIS A 4 10.41 -2.94 5.19
C HIS A 4 11.19 -2.53 3.94
N GLY A 5 10.50 -2.37 2.80
CA GLY A 5 11.10 -1.69 1.65
C GLY A 5 11.33 -0.21 1.96
N GLY A 6 12.15 0.47 1.15
CA GLY A 6 12.49 1.89 1.35
C GLY A 6 13.61 2.11 2.37
N ASN A 7 14.31 1.06 2.75
CA ASN A 7 15.45 1.06 3.67
C ASN A 7 16.77 1.39 2.93
N LEU A 8 16.78 2.45 2.12
CA LEU A 8 17.90 2.80 1.25
C LEU A 8 19.18 3.11 2.04
N ASP A 9 19.07 3.57 3.29
CA ASP A 9 20.21 3.78 4.19
C ASP A 9 21.02 2.50 4.41
N LEU A 10 20.37 1.33 4.49
CA LEU A 10 21.07 0.04 4.60
C LEU A 10 21.83 -0.30 3.32
N ALA A 11 21.28 0.07 2.15
CA ALA A 11 21.95 -0.11 0.88
C ALA A 11 23.17 0.81 0.76
N LEU A 12 23.04 2.07 1.15
CA LEU A 12 24.12 3.06 1.19
C LEU A 12 25.25 2.64 2.14
N GLN A 13 24.91 2.18 3.35
CA GLN A 13 25.89 1.68 4.31
C GLN A 13 26.68 0.47 3.77
N ARG A 14 26.02 -0.41 3.01
CA ARG A 14 26.62 -1.66 2.53
C ARG A 14 27.37 -1.53 1.20
N PHE A 15 26.88 -0.70 0.27
CA PHE A 15 27.38 -0.61 -1.11
C PHE A 15 27.92 0.78 -1.49
N GLY A 16 27.74 1.78 -0.63
CA GLY A 16 28.20 3.14 -0.87
C GLY A 16 27.41 3.90 -1.94
N GLY A 17 28.04 4.93 -2.50
CA GLY A 17 27.43 5.85 -3.47
C GLY A 17 26.65 7.00 -2.81
N ARG A 18 25.99 7.82 -3.63
CA ARG A 18 25.19 8.96 -3.17
C ARG A 18 23.71 8.64 -3.35
N VAL A 19 22.86 9.11 -2.43
CA VAL A 19 21.42 8.80 -2.41
C VAL A 19 20.72 9.07 -3.75
N GLN A 20 21.09 10.15 -4.45
CA GLN A 20 20.51 10.53 -5.73
C GLN A 20 20.88 9.61 -6.90
N ASP A 21 21.93 8.79 -6.74
CA ASP A 21 22.36 7.85 -7.77
C ASP A 21 21.60 6.51 -7.67
N TRP A 22 20.88 6.29 -6.55
CA TRP A 22 20.15 5.06 -6.31
C TRP A 22 18.74 5.06 -6.94
N ILE A 23 18.38 3.91 -7.50
CA ILE A 23 17.02 3.61 -7.96
C ILE A 23 16.38 2.67 -6.94
N ASP A 24 15.43 3.17 -6.15
CA ASP A 24 14.71 2.36 -5.17
C ASP A 24 13.46 1.71 -5.77
N LEU A 25 13.56 0.42 -6.05
CA LEU A 25 12.48 -0.46 -6.52
C LEU A 25 11.93 -1.35 -5.40
N SER A 26 12.27 -1.11 -4.13
CA SER A 26 11.91 -2.01 -3.02
C SER A 26 10.52 -1.75 -2.42
N THR A 27 9.87 -0.62 -2.75
CA THR A 27 8.72 -0.07 -2.00
C THR A 27 7.33 -0.30 -2.61
N GLY A 28 7.27 -0.63 -3.90
CA GLY A 28 6.01 -0.70 -4.66
C GLY A 28 5.29 0.67 -4.76
N ILE A 29 6.05 1.75 -4.87
CA ILE A 29 5.55 3.12 -5.07
C ILE A 29 5.70 3.48 -6.54
N ASN A 30 4.72 4.21 -7.10
CA ASN A 30 4.83 4.74 -8.45
C ASN A 30 6.00 5.74 -8.54
N ARG A 31 7.01 5.41 -9.36
CA ARG A 31 8.21 6.22 -9.57
C ARG A 31 7.99 7.45 -10.46
N GLN A 32 6.85 7.56 -11.14
CA GLN A 32 6.41 8.80 -11.80
C GLN A 32 5.25 9.41 -10.99
N PRO A 33 5.55 10.28 -10.01
CA PRO A 33 4.55 10.79 -9.09
C PRO A 33 3.55 11.71 -9.80
N TYR A 34 2.37 11.86 -9.18
CA TYR A 34 1.40 12.87 -9.57
C TYR A 34 2.06 14.26 -9.55
N PRO A 35 1.90 15.07 -10.61
CA PRO A 35 2.47 16.42 -10.66
C PRO A 35 1.72 17.32 -9.68
N VAL A 36 2.30 17.54 -8.50
CA VAL A 36 1.61 18.22 -7.40
C VAL A 36 1.28 19.68 -7.69
N GLY A 37 1.97 20.34 -8.62
CA GLY A 37 1.79 21.76 -8.94
C GLY A 37 2.11 22.68 -7.76
N GLU A 38 1.75 23.96 -7.88
CA GLU A 38 1.91 24.92 -6.78
C GLU A 38 0.90 24.64 -5.65
N VAL A 39 1.34 24.84 -4.41
CA VAL A 39 0.49 24.79 -3.21
C VAL A 39 0.49 26.17 -2.58
N ALA A 40 -0.69 26.79 -2.46
CA ALA A 40 -0.82 28.14 -1.95
C ALA A 40 -0.18 28.29 -0.54
N PRO A 41 0.53 29.39 -0.25
CA PRO A 41 1.25 29.59 1.01
C PRO A 41 0.43 29.30 2.27
N ARG A 42 -0.86 29.63 2.26
CA ARG A 42 -1.78 29.39 3.38
C ARG A 42 -1.87 27.91 3.80
N HIS A 43 -1.72 26.98 2.86
CA HIS A 43 -1.78 25.54 3.15
C HIS A 43 -0.53 25.02 3.88
N TRP A 44 0.51 25.85 3.98
CA TRP A 44 1.70 25.59 4.77
C TRP A 44 1.67 26.30 6.12
N SER A 45 1.10 27.50 6.19
CA SER A 45 1.16 28.36 7.38
C SER A 45 -0.07 28.32 8.28
N ALA A 46 -1.24 27.93 7.79
CA ALA A 46 -2.48 27.86 8.56
C ALA A 46 -2.86 26.43 8.94
N LEU A 47 -3.53 26.28 10.10
CA LEU A 47 -4.19 25.03 10.46
C LEU A 47 -5.34 24.74 9.46
N PRO A 48 -5.55 23.47 9.05
CA PRO A 48 -6.68 23.13 8.20
C PRO A 48 -8.02 23.50 8.84
N SER A 49 -8.89 24.14 8.06
CA SER A 49 -10.27 24.35 8.48
C SER A 49 -11.08 23.06 8.38
N GLN A 50 -12.22 23.00 9.07
CA GLN A 50 -13.18 21.90 8.93
C GLN A 50 -13.59 21.70 7.45
N SER A 51 -13.84 22.80 6.73
CA SER A 51 -14.19 22.77 5.30
C SER A 51 -13.07 22.19 4.43
N ASP A 52 -11.80 22.47 4.75
CA ASP A 52 -10.66 21.87 4.06
C ASP A 52 -10.67 20.34 4.21
N ILE A 53 -10.83 19.84 5.44
CA ILE A 53 -10.88 18.40 5.75
C ILE A 53 -12.08 17.74 5.05
N GLU A 54 -13.28 18.31 5.16
CA GLU A 54 -14.48 17.79 4.52
C GLU A 54 -14.38 17.79 2.99
N SER A 55 -13.69 18.77 2.41
CA SER A 55 -13.45 18.81 0.97
C SER A 55 -12.49 17.71 0.49
N LEU A 56 -11.54 17.28 1.34
CA LEU A 56 -10.70 16.11 1.08
C LEU A 56 -11.50 14.81 1.21
N HIS A 57 -12.31 14.69 2.26
CA HIS A 57 -13.18 13.52 2.46
C HIS A 57 -14.13 13.32 1.27
N ARG A 58 -14.77 14.38 0.78
CA ARG A 58 -15.62 14.32 -0.41
C ARG A 58 -14.86 13.90 -1.66
N ALA A 59 -13.65 14.41 -1.88
CA ALA A 59 -12.82 14.01 -3.00
C ALA A 59 -12.46 12.51 -2.94
N ALA A 60 -12.11 12.01 -1.75
CA ALA A 60 -11.81 10.60 -1.53
C ALA A 60 -13.06 9.70 -1.71
N GLN A 61 -14.23 10.14 -1.22
CA GLN A 61 -15.50 9.44 -1.47
C GLN A 61 -15.83 9.33 -2.96
N GLN A 62 -15.63 10.42 -3.71
CA GLN A 62 -15.86 10.44 -5.16
C GLN A 62 -14.86 9.56 -5.92
N ALA A 63 -13.59 9.52 -5.50
CA ALA A 63 -12.57 8.66 -6.08
C ALA A 63 -12.85 7.18 -5.82
N CYS A 64 -13.32 6.85 -4.62
CA CYS A 64 -13.65 5.49 -4.19
C CYS A 64 -15.07 5.06 -4.58
N THR A 65 -15.87 5.93 -5.22
CA THR A 65 -17.28 5.68 -5.59
C THR A 65 -18.11 5.17 -4.41
N THR A 66 -17.98 5.81 -3.26
CA THR A 66 -18.62 5.39 -2.01
C THR A 66 -19.40 6.51 -1.36
N LYS A 67 -20.46 6.14 -0.65
CA LYS A 67 -21.23 7.02 0.23
C LYS A 67 -20.93 6.80 1.70
N ALA A 68 -20.09 5.82 2.03
CA ALA A 68 -19.74 5.52 3.41
C ALA A 68 -18.96 6.68 4.04
N PRO A 69 -19.05 6.83 5.38
CA PRO A 69 -18.13 7.67 6.13
C PRO A 69 -16.67 7.38 5.78
N ILE A 70 -15.85 8.43 5.76
CA ILE A 70 -14.41 8.36 5.51
C ILE A 70 -13.68 9.28 6.47
N VAL A 71 -12.49 8.88 6.90
CA VAL A 71 -11.55 9.74 7.63
C VAL A 71 -10.19 9.72 6.95
N ALA A 72 -9.62 10.91 6.71
CA ALA A 72 -8.25 11.08 6.27
C ALA A 72 -7.29 10.96 7.47
N ILE A 73 -6.21 10.22 7.29
CA ILE A 73 -5.24 9.89 8.34
C ILE A 73 -3.82 9.83 7.77
N GLY A 74 -2.79 9.90 8.62
CA GLY A 74 -1.35 10.00 8.33
C GLY A 74 -0.72 8.84 7.53
N GLY A 75 -1.36 8.40 6.44
CA GLY A 75 -1.12 7.15 5.72
C GLY A 75 -1.89 5.98 6.32
N ALA A 76 -2.12 4.93 5.52
CA ALA A 76 -2.80 3.71 5.98
C ALA A 76 -2.12 3.10 7.23
N GLN A 77 -0.79 3.20 7.33
CA GLN A 77 -0.01 2.76 8.51
C GLN A 77 -0.52 3.35 9.82
N ALA A 78 -0.94 4.62 9.85
CA ALA A 78 -1.48 5.23 11.06
C ALA A 78 -2.79 4.55 11.49
N ALA A 79 -3.67 4.20 10.53
CA ALA A 79 -4.89 3.44 10.84
C ALA A 79 -4.57 2.01 11.33
N ILE A 80 -3.55 1.36 10.76
CA ILE A 80 -3.08 0.03 11.20
C ILE A 80 -2.62 0.10 12.67
N GLN A 81 -1.87 1.15 13.05
CA GLN A 81 -1.40 1.35 14.44
C GLN A 81 -2.56 1.62 15.41
N LEU A 82 -3.62 2.28 14.96
CA LEU A 82 -4.83 2.53 15.76
C LEU A 82 -5.77 1.33 15.83
N LEU A 83 -5.65 0.36 14.92
CA LEU A 83 -6.56 -0.77 14.78
C LEU A 83 -6.87 -1.52 16.09
N PRO A 84 -5.89 -1.87 16.95
CA PRO A 84 -6.19 -2.60 18.18
C PRO A 84 -7.08 -1.82 19.17
N HIS A 85 -7.06 -0.48 19.07
CA HIS A 85 -7.80 0.41 19.95
C HIS A 85 -9.25 0.63 19.50
N LEU A 86 -9.63 0.14 18.32
CA LEU A 86 -11.03 0.10 17.87
C LEU A 86 -11.88 -0.96 18.58
N PHE A 87 -11.28 -1.77 19.45
CA PHE A 87 -11.94 -2.87 20.11
C PHE A 87 -11.84 -2.72 21.63
N SER A 88 -12.97 -2.91 22.31
CA SER A 88 -13.07 -2.91 23.78
C SER A 88 -12.48 -4.15 24.43
N PHE A 89 -12.21 -5.21 23.65
CA PHE A 89 -11.61 -6.46 24.10
C PHE A 89 -10.45 -6.89 23.18
N ARG A 90 -9.75 -7.96 23.56
CA ARG A 90 -8.74 -8.63 22.73
C ARG A 90 -9.22 -10.05 22.48
N GLY A 91 -9.41 -10.39 21.21
CA GLY A 91 -9.96 -11.68 20.79
C GLY A 91 -9.04 -12.39 19.81
N ARG A 92 -9.64 -13.20 18.95
CA ARG A 92 -8.97 -13.93 17.88
C ARG A 92 -8.81 -13.06 16.65
N ALA A 93 -7.58 -12.74 16.29
CA ALA A 93 -7.24 -12.13 15.02
C ALA A 93 -6.73 -13.18 14.03
N ARG A 94 -7.30 -13.21 12.83
CA ARG A 94 -6.84 -14.10 11.73
C ARG A 94 -6.42 -13.24 10.54
N ILE A 95 -5.21 -13.49 10.05
CA ILE A 95 -4.59 -12.66 9.01
C ILE A 95 -4.27 -13.55 7.81
N LEU A 96 -4.79 -13.21 6.64
CA LEU A 96 -4.50 -13.96 5.43
C LEU A 96 -3.05 -13.72 5.00
N ALA A 97 -2.21 -14.75 5.12
CA ALA A 97 -0.76 -14.70 4.93
C ALA A 97 -0.30 -15.55 3.73
N PRO A 98 0.92 -15.38 3.20
CA PRO A 98 1.90 -14.35 3.56
C PRO A 98 1.42 -12.94 3.19
N THR A 99 1.59 -11.97 4.08
CA THR A 99 1.14 -10.59 3.84
C THR A 99 2.04 -9.53 4.49
N TYR A 100 1.57 -8.28 4.54
CA TYR A 100 2.23 -7.19 5.23
C TYR A 100 2.38 -7.48 6.73
N ASN A 101 3.62 -7.55 7.18
CA ASN A 101 4.03 -8.06 8.49
C ASN A 101 3.64 -7.16 9.69
N GLU A 102 3.19 -5.93 9.45
CA GLU A 102 2.79 -5.00 10.51
C GLU A 102 1.54 -5.47 11.26
N TYR A 103 0.55 -6.06 10.57
CA TYR A 103 -0.72 -6.45 11.20
C TYR A 103 -0.51 -7.45 12.33
N ALA A 104 0.22 -8.54 12.05
CA ALA A 104 0.48 -9.58 13.04
C ALA A 104 1.26 -9.04 14.24
N ALA A 105 2.28 -8.22 13.99
CA ALA A 105 3.12 -7.65 15.04
C ALA A 105 2.34 -6.67 15.93
N ILE A 106 1.58 -5.75 15.35
CA ILE A 106 0.81 -4.74 16.10
C ILE A 106 -0.29 -5.40 16.94
N LEU A 107 -1.03 -6.34 16.36
CA LEU A 107 -2.10 -7.04 17.07
C LEU A 107 -1.53 -7.94 18.19
N SER A 108 -0.43 -8.65 17.93
CA SER A 108 0.24 -9.47 18.96
C SER A 108 0.76 -8.59 20.11
N ALA A 109 1.39 -7.46 19.79
CA ALA A 109 1.88 -6.52 20.80
C ALA A 109 0.75 -5.91 21.64
N ALA A 110 -0.45 -5.79 21.07
CA ALA A 110 -1.66 -5.34 21.75
C ALA A 110 -2.42 -6.45 22.51
N GLY A 111 -1.90 -7.69 22.52
CA GLY A 111 -2.44 -8.82 23.29
C GLY A 111 -3.54 -9.63 22.60
N TRP A 112 -3.66 -9.55 21.27
CA TRP A 112 -4.58 -10.42 20.51
C TRP A 112 -4.07 -11.85 20.38
N ASP A 113 -4.97 -12.84 20.29
CA ASP A 113 -4.65 -14.18 19.80
C ASP A 113 -4.53 -14.12 18.26
N VAL A 114 -3.30 -13.93 17.77
CA VAL A 114 -3.02 -13.79 16.34
C VAL A 114 -2.63 -15.13 15.74
N ALA A 115 -3.30 -15.51 14.63
CA ALA A 115 -2.83 -16.56 13.76
C ALA A 115 -2.86 -16.13 12.29
N GLU A 116 -1.80 -16.46 11.57
CA GLU A 116 -1.72 -16.33 10.12
C GLU A 116 -2.33 -17.56 9.45
N VAL A 117 -3.18 -17.35 8.44
CA VAL A 117 -3.90 -18.41 7.72
C VAL A 117 -3.62 -18.32 6.22
N SER A 118 -3.71 -19.45 5.51
CA SER A 118 -3.35 -19.54 4.08
C SER A 118 -4.49 -19.24 3.11
N ASP A 119 -5.73 -19.27 3.57
CA ASP A 119 -6.94 -19.13 2.74
C ASP A 119 -8.05 -18.37 3.49
N LEU A 120 -9.10 -18.00 2.74
CA LEU A 120 -10.23 -17.25 3.28
C LEU A 120 -11.05 -18.07 4.29
N GLU A 121 -11.08 -19.39 4.16
CA GLU A 121 -11.83 -20.28 5.07
C GLU A 121 -11.24 -20.23 6.49
N GLY A 122 -9.92 -20.19 6.61
CA GLY A 122 -9.21 -20.03 7.88
C GLY A 122 -9.50 -18.72 8.62
N LEU A 123 -10.12 -17.73 7.98
CA LEU A 123 -10.54 -16.49 8.64
C LEU A 123 -11.84 -16.64 9.44
N ALA A 124 -12.63 -17.69 9.18
CA ALA A 124 -13.92 -17.87 9.80
C ALA A 124 -13.83 -18.01 11.33
N GLY A 125 -14.77 -17.37 12.04
CA GLY A 125 -14.82 -17.34 13.50
C GLY A 125 -13.87 -16.33 14.14
N ALA A 126 -13.07 -15.58 13.37
CA ALA A 126 -12.23 -14.53 13.92
C ALA A 126 -13.08 -13.36 14.45
N ASP A 127 -12.63 -12.75 15.56
CA ASP A 127 -13.16 -11.47 16.03
C ASP A 127 -12.68 -10.31 15.11
N LEU A 128 -11.49 -10.48 14.54
CA LEU A 128 -10.92 -9.60 13.50
C LEU A 128 -10.26 -10.45 12.41
N ALA A 129 -10.78 -10.38 11.19
CA ALA A 129 -10.14 -10.90 9.98
C ALA A 129 -9.45 -9.78 9.21
N VAL A 130 -8.21 -10.01 8.78
CA VAL A 130 -7.44 -9.05 7.99
C VAL A 130 -7.07 -9.64 6.63
N VAL A 131 -7.41 -8.92 5.57
CA VAL A 131 -7.04 -9.27 4.19
C VAL A 131 -6.45 -8.04 3.50
N VAL A 132 -5.28 -8.18 2.88
CA VAL A 132 -4.72 -7.16 1.99
C VAL A 132 -5.06 -7.52 0.55
N ASN A 133 -5.78 -6.65 -0.17
CA ASN A 133 -6.30 -6.94 -1.52
C ASN A 133 -6.20 -5.71 -2.44
N PRO A 134 -5.34 -5.71 -3.48
CA PRO A 134 -4.33 -6.73 -3.80
C PRO A 134 -3.26 -6.87 -2.72
N ASN A 135 -2.79 -8.09 -2.51
CA ASN A 135 -1.87 -8.40 -1.43
C ASN A 135 -0.45 -7.86 -1.67
N ASN A 136 0.26 -7.62 -0.57
CA ASN A 136 1.71 -7.46 -0.53
C ASN A 136 2.29 -8.62 0.29
N PRO A 137 3.14 -9.49 -0.27
CA PRO A 137 4.06 -9.18 -1.39
C PRO A 137 3.75 -9.81 -2.75
N ASP A 138 2.79 -10.72 -2.83
CA ASP A 138 2.58 -11.55 -4.04
C ASP A 138 1.59 -10.96 -5.05
N GLY A 139 0.86 -9.91 -4.68
CA GLY A 139 -0.15 -9.30 -5.55
C GLY A 139 -1.40 -10.17 -5.76
N ARG A 140 -1.61 -11.24 -4.97
CA ARG A 140 -2.82 -12.06 -5.04
C ARG A 140 -4.06 -11.20 -4.85
N ARG A 141 -5.14 -11.61 -5.53
CA ARG A 141 -6.41 -10.90 -5.61
C ARG A 141 -7.52 -11.85 -5.23
N HIS A 142 -8.50 -11.33 -4.51
CA HIS A 142 -9.72 -12.04 -4.16
C HIS A 142 -10.92 -11.36 -4.81
N ASP A 143 -11.92 -12.16 -5.20
CA ASP A 143 -13.16 -11.63 -5.73
C ASP A 143 -13.89 -10.82 -4.63
N PRO A 144 -14.41 -9.63 -4.95
CA PRO A 144 -15.19 -8.83 -4.01
C PRO A 144 -16.30 -9.61 -3.29
N ASN A 145 -17.00 -10.49 -3.99
CA ASN A 145 -18.12 -11.25 -3.41
C ASN A 145 -17.63 -12.32 -2.42
N GLU A 146 -16.49 -12.96 -2.69
CA GLU A 146 -15.86 -13.91 -1.76
C GLU A 146 -15.47 -13.23 -0.44
N LEU A 147 -14.91 -12.01 -0.53
CA LEU A 147 -14.57 -11.22 0.65
C LEU A 147 -15.81 -10.78 1.43
N LEU A 148 -16.85 -10.30 0.72
CA LEU A 148 -18.11 -9.91 1.36
C LEU A 148 -18.82 -11.10 2.04
N ALA A 149 -18.68 -12.32 1.50
CA ALA A 149 -19.22 -13.53 2.10
C ALA A 149 -18.56 -13.90 3.44
N LEU A 150 -17.43 -13.29 3.80
CA LEU A 150 -16.81 -13.45 5.11
C LEU A 150 -17.47 -12.63 6.21
N LEU A 151 -18.14 -11.51 5.88
CA LEU A 151 -18.76 -10.62 6.87
C LEU A 151 -19.65 -11.34 7.89
N PRO A 152 -20.57 -12.26 7.53
CA PRO A 152 -21.38 -12.98 8.52
C PRO A 152 -20.60 -14.04 9.32
N ARG A 153 -19.35 -14.32 8.94
CA ARG A 153 -18.51 -15.39 9.52
C ARG A 153 -17.45 -14.85 10.48
N VAL A 154 -17.30 -13.53 10.59
CA VAL A 154 -16.27 -12.86 11.40
C VAL A 154 -16.87 -11.66 12.15
N GLY A 155 -16.25 -11.23 13.25
CA GLY A 155 -16.70 -10.05 14.00
C GLY A 155 -16.48 -8.75 13.22
N ARG A 156 -15.26 -8.55 12.70
CA ARG A 156 -14.89 -7.45 11.82
C ARG A 156 -13.98 -7.94 10.70
N LEU A 157 -14.25 -7.49 9.48
CA LEU A 157 -13.40 -7.71 8.31
C LEU A 157 -12.68 -6.41 7.96
N LEU A 158 -11.36 -6.40 8.08
CA LEU A 158 -10.50 -5.34 7.60
C LEU A 158 -9.96 -5.70 6.21
N ILE A 159 -10.22 -4.86 5.23
CA ILE A 159 -9.62 -4.95 3.89
C ILE A 159 -8.62 -3.81 3.70
N ASP A 160 -7.35 -4.14 3.51
CA ASP A 160 -6.32 -3.17 3.13
C ASP A 160 -6.20 -3.11 1.61
N GLU A 161 -6.63 -2.00 1.05
CA GLU A 161 -6.58 -1.72 -0.38
C GLU A 161 -5.46 -0.74 -0.73
N SER A 162 -4.31 -0.82 -0.04
CA SER A 162 -3.15 0.04 -0.32
C SER A 162 -2.66 0.01 -1.77
N PHE A 163 -2.98 -1.04 -2.53
CA PHE A 163 -2.66 -1.16 -3.96
C PHE A 163 -3.91 -1.10 -4.87
N GLY A 164 -5.09 -0.84 -4.31
CA GLY A 164 -6.38 -0.95 -4.98
C GLY A 164 -6.65 0.11 -6.07
N ASP A 165 -5.98 1.27 -6.04
CA ASP A 165 -6.15 2.31 -7.09
C ASP A 165 -5.78 1.81 -8.50
N THR A 166 -4.92 0.80 -8.60
CA THR A 166 -4.51 0.21 -9.88
C THR A 166 -5.50 -0.79 -10.46
N VAL A 167 -6.45 -1.27 -9.65
CA VAL A 167 -7.42 -2.32 -9.97
C VAL A 167 -8.76 -2.01 -9.29
N PRO A 168 -9.41 -0.90 -9.68
CA PRO A 168 -10.57 -0.36 -8.97
C PRO A 168 -11.74 -1.36 -8.88
N ASP A 169 -11.87 -2.28 -9.84
CA ASP A 169 -12.93 -3.29 -9.87
C ASP A 169 -12.87 -4.30 -8.72
N LEU A 170 -11.74 -4.40 -8.01
CA LEU A 170 -11.58 -5.25 -6.83
C LEU A 170 -11.95 -4.55 -5.51
N SER A 171 -12.22 -3.25 -5.54
CA SER A 171 -12.43 -2.46 -4.33
C SER A 171 -13.79 -2.76 -3.72
N LEU A 172 -13.82 -2.93 -2.39
CA LEU A 172 -15.04 -2.98 -1.59
C LEU A 172 -15.48 -1.60 -1.11
N ALA A 173 -14.80 -0.52 -1.50
CA ALA A 173 -15.14 0.82 -1.04
C ALA A 173 -16.61 1.22 -1.28
N PRO A 174 -17.27 0.86 -2.40
CA PRO A 174 -18.71 1.10 -2.58
C PRO A 174 -19.58 0.45 -1.50
N GLU A 175 -19.11 -0.65 -0.88
CA GLU A 175 -19.79 -1.45 0.13
C GLU A 175 -19.35 -1.11 1.57
N ALA A 176 -18.44 -0.14 1.76
CA ALA A 176 -17.83 0.19 3.06
C ALA A 176 -18.82 0.54 4.18
N GLY A 177 -20.07 0.89 3.84
CA GLY A 177 -21.14 1.15 4.82
C GLY A 177 -21.70 -0.10 5.49
N ARG A 178 -21.32 -1.31 5.06
CA ARG A 178 -21.79 -2.56 5.67
C ARG A 178 -21.26 -2.70 7.11
N PRO A 179 -22.13 -3.13 8.06
CA PRO A 179 -21.68 -3.44 9.42
C PRO A 179 -20.53 -4.45 9.41
N GLY A 180 -19.49 -4.19 10.20
CA GLY A 180 -18.33 -5.07 10.32
C GLY A 180 -17.29 -4.94 9.21
N LEU A 181 -17.50 -4.11 8.17
CA LEU A 181 -16.50 -3.85 7.14
C LEU A 181 -15.71 -2.57 7.44
N LEU A 182 -14.38 -2.70 7.46
CA LEU A 182 -13.44 -1.58 7.56
C LEU A 182 -12.44 -1.67 6.41
N ILE A 183 -12.24 -0.57 5.67
CA ILE A 183 -11.36 -0.54 4.50
C ILE A 183 -10.29 0.52 4.70
N LEU A 184 -9.03 0.16 4.44
CA LEU A 184 -7.91 1.10 4.45
C LEU A 184 -7.46 1.41 3.03
N ARG A 185 -7.18 2.69 2.75
CA ARG A 185 -6.64 3.17 1.46
C ARG A 185 -5.33 3.92 1.68
N SER A 186 -4.36 3.69 0.81
CA SER A 186 -3.05 4.34 0.86
C SER A 186 -2.84 5.24 -0.36
N PHE A 187 -2.85 6.55 -0.15
CA PHE A 187 -2.66 7.52 -1.24
C PHE A 187 -1.22 7.46 -1.80
N GLY A 188 -0.24 7.19 -0.95
CA GLY A 188 1.17 7.31 -1.31
C GLY A 188 1.70 6.32 -2.36
N LYS A 189 0.96 5.26 -2.67
CA LYS A 189 1.40 4.18 -3.57
C LYS A 189 1.21 4.55 -5.04
N PHE A 190 -0.05 4.56 -5.50
CA PHE A 190 -0.41 4.84 -6.89
C PHE A 190 -0.05 6.25 -7.33
N TYR A 191 -0.29 7.24 -6.47
CA TYR A 191 0.03 8.64 -6.75
C TYR A 191 1.53 8.95 -6.66
N GLY A 192 2.37 8.03 -6.18
CA GLY A 192 3.82 8.24 -6.06
C GLY A 192 4.22 9.25 -4.97
N LEU A 193 3.29 9.64 -4.09
CA LEU A 193 3.46 10.69 -3.09
C LEU A 193 3.57 10.13 -1.67
N ALA A 194 4.38 9.08 -1.49
CA ALA A 194 4.50 8.41 -0.20
C ALA A 194 4.99 9.32 0.93
N GLY A 195 5.81 10.33 0.64
CA GLY A 195 6.27 11.32 1.62
C GLY A 195 5.16 12.26 2.14
N LEU A 196 4.02 12.35 1.45
CA LEU A 196 2.90 13.20 1.86
C LEU A 196 2.17 12.69 3.09
N ARG A 197 2.35 11.39 3.40
CA ARG A 197 1.70 10.70 4.53
C ARG A 197 0.18 10.88 4.54
N LEU A 198 -0.46 10.61 3.41
CA LEU A 198 -1.91 10.63 3.28
C LEU A 198 -2.46 9.20 3.10
N GLY A 199 -3.55 8.89 3.78
CA GLY A 199 -4.32 7.67 3.66
C GLY A 199 -5.73 7.88 4.17
N PHE A 200 -6.57 6.86 4.05
CA PHE A 200 -7.97 6.94 4.44
C PHE A 200 -8.43 5.65 5.09
N ALA A 201 -9.41 5.76 5.98
CA ALA A 201 -10.20 4.64 6.47
C ALA A 201 -11.67 4.88 6.14
N LEU A 202 -12.34 3.84 5.66
CA LEU A 202 -13.76 3.84 5.29
C LEU A 202 -14.46 2.72 6.05
N GLY A 203 -15.66 2.97 6.53
CA GLY A 203 -16.39 1.98 7.31
C GLY A 203 -17.72 2.51 7.81
N SER A 204 -18.23 1.88 8.87
CA SER A 204 -19.38 2.39 9.62
C SER A 204 -19.10 3.77 10.22
N GLU A 205 -20.15 4.54 10.51
CA GLU A 205 -20.02 5.83 11.19
C GLU A 205 -19.32 5.71 12.54
N ALA A 206 -19.61 4.65 13.29
CA ALA A 206 -18.97 4.36 14.57
C ALA A 206 -17.45 4.12 14.43
N ASP A 207 -17.03 3.31 13.45
CA ASP A 207 -15.61 3.01 13.24
C ASP A 207 -14.82 4.23 12.77
N VAL A 208 -15.39 4.98 11.83
CA VAL A 208 -14.77 6.20 11.28
C VAL A 208 -14.69 7.29 12.35
N ALA A 209 -15.74 7.47 13.16
CA ALA A 209 -15.72 8.43 14.27
C ALA A 209 -14.68 8.04 15.34
N ALA A 210 -14.58 6.75 15.68
CA ALA A 210 -13.58 6.27 16.63
C ALA A 210 -12.14 6.48 16.11
N LEU A 211 -11.88 6.15 14.84
CA LEU A 211 -10.59 6.43 14.20
C LEU A 211 -10.27 7.93 14.17
N ALA A 212 -11.25 8.77 13.83
CA ALA A 212 -11.08 10.23 13.83
C ALA A 212 -10.76 10.77 15.23
N ALA A 213 -11.45 10.30 16.27
CA ALA A 213 -11.20 10.70 17.65
C ALA A 213 -9.79 10.32 18.11
N MET A 214 -9.34 9.10 17.79
CA MET A 214 -7.99 8.63 18.12
C MET A 214 -6.89 9.33 17.31
N ALA A 215 -7.15 9.68 16.05
CA ALA A 215 -6.21 10.44 15.23
C ALA A 215 -6.04 11.89 15.72
N GLY A 216 -7.02 12.42 16.46
CA GLY A 216 -7.00 13.77 17.01
C GLY A 216 -7.26 14.86 15.96
N PRO A 217 -7.17 16.14 16.36
CA PRO A 217 -7.40 17.26 15.45
C PRO A 217 -6.27 17.40 14.44
N TRP A 218 -6.62 17.79 13.22
CA TRP A 218 -5.69 18.06 12.10
C TRP A 218 -4.67 16.94 11.83
N PRO A 219 -5.12 15.68 11.63
CA PRO A 219 -4.19 14.56 11.41
C PRO A 219 -3.45 14.65 10.07
N ILE A 220 -3.82 15.59 9.20
CA ILE A 220 -3.30 15.80 7.85
C ILE A 220 -2.91 17.27 7.66
N SER A 221 -1.76 17.52 7.05
CA SER A 221 -1.31 18.89 6.74
C SER A 221 -2.17 19.57 5.67
N GLY A 222 -2.22 20.90 5.69
CA GLY A 222 -2.96 21.67 4.67
C GLY A 222 -2.47 21.40 3.24
N ALA A 223 -1.16 21.20 3.06
CA ALA A 223 -0.56 20.82 1.79
C ALA A 223 -1.03 19.44 1.32
N ALA A 224 -1.10 18.45 2.22
CA ALA A 224 -1.60 17.13 1.90
C ALA A 224 -3.08 17.13 1.52
N ILE A 225 -3.89 17.98 2.16
CA ILE A 225 -5.29 18.21 1.77
C ILE A 225 -5.38 18.79 0.36
N ALA A 226 -4.65 19.88 0.08
CA ALA A 226 -4.70 20.55 -1.22
C ALA A 226 -4.23 19.64 -2.37
N ILE A 227 -3.11 18.94 -2.18
CA ILE A 227 -2.56 18.00 -3.17
C ILE A 227 -3.48 16.79 -3.34
N GLY A 228 -3.90 16.17 -2.23
CA GLY A 228 -4.74 14.99 -2.22
C GLY A 228 -6.05 15.21 -2.97
N ARG A 229 -6.71 16.35 -2.74
CA ARG A 229 -7.94 16.72 -3.46
C ARG A 229 -7.77 16.79 -4.97
N ARG A 230 -6.72 17.48 -5.44
CA ARG A 230 -6.45 17.59 -6.88
C ARG A 230 -6.21 16.21 -7.50
N ALA A 231 -5.31 15.45 -6.89
CA ALA A 231 -4.93 14.13 -7.39
C ALA A 231 -6.09 13.12 -7.39
N LEU A 232 -6.91 13.09 -6.32
CA LEU A 232 -8.07 12.20 -6.22
C LEU A 232 -9.15 12.49 -7.28
N LEU A 233 -9.26 13.75 -7.72
CA LEU A 233 -10.26 14.17 -8.70
C LEU A 233 -9.75 14.11 -10.15
N ASP A 234 -8.45 13.88 -10.35
CA ASP A 234 -7.82 13.83 -11.67
C ASP A 234 -7.92 12.43 -12.31
N ARG A 235 -9.10 12.16 -12.90
CA ARG A 235 -9.42 10.87 -13.52
C ARG A 235 -8.60 10.59 -14.78
N ASP A 236 -8.24 11.62 -15.52
CA ASP A 236 -7.45 11.48 -16.75
C ASP A 236 -6.01 11.06 -16.43
N TRP A 237 -5.40 11.69 -15.42
CA TRP A 237 -4.09 11.26 -14.93
C TRP A 237 -4.12 9.84 -14.41
N ALA A 238 -5.15 9.46 -13.62
CA ALA A 238 -5.29 8.10 -13.13
C ALA A 238 -5.39 7.08 -14.28
N LYS A 239 -6.22 7.33 -15.29
CA LYS A 239 -6.37 6.46 -16.47
C LYS A 239 -5.09 6.36 -17.31
N ALA A 240 -4.36 7.46 -17.48
CA ALA A 240 -3.07 7.46 -18.16
C ALA A 240 -2.03 6.65 -17.37
N THR A 241 -1.96 6.86 -16.06
CA THR A 241 -1.04 6.16 -15.15
C THR A 241 -1.30 4.67 -15.12
N SER A 242 -2.55 4.22 -14.99
CA SER A 242 -2.87 2.77 -14.99
C SER A 242 -2.47 2.09 -16.30
N ARG A 243 -2.68 2.74 -17.46
CA ARG A 243 -2.23 2.21 -18.76
C ARG A 243 -0.71 2.10 -18.85
N ARG A 244 0.01 3.13 -18.42
CA ARG A 244 1.48 3.13 -18.37
C ARG A 244 1.99 2.01 -17.46
N LEU A 245 1.47 1.92 -16.24
CA LEU A 245 1.87 0.90 -15.26
C LEU A 245 1.64 -0.53 -15.78
N ALA A 246 0.54 -0.77 -16.49
CA ALA A 246 0.29 -2.06 -17.13
C ALA A 246 1.35 -2.40 -18.20
N HIS A 247 1.71 -1.43 -19.04
CA HIS A 247 2.78 -1.58 -20.03
C HIS A 247 4.16 -1.79 -19.37
N ASP A 248 4.48 -0.99 -18.35
CA ASP A 248 5.74 -1.05 -17.62
C ASP A 248 5.91 -2.40 -16.90
N CYS A 249 4.83 -3.03 -16.43
CA CYS A 249 4.89 -4.40 -15.90
C CYS A 249 5.32 -5.42 -16.96
N LEU A 250 4.74 -5.35 -18.17
CA LEU A 250 5.11 -6.25 -19.27
C LEU A 250 6.56 -6.05 -19.69
N ARG A 251 7.04 -4.80 -19.71
CA ARG A 251 8.44 -4.48 -19.97
C ARG A 251 9.36 -5.07 -18.90
N LEU A 252 9.01 -4.90 -17.62
CA LEU A 252 9.80 -5.45 -16.51
C LEU A 252 9.91 -6.98 -16.61
N ASP A 253 8.78 -7.65 -16.84
CA ASP A 253 8.72 -9.11 -16.99
C ASP A 253 9.59 -9.59 -18.17
N ALA A 254 9.60 -8.84 -19.28
CA ALA A 254 10.42 -9.16 -20.45
C ALA A 254 11.93 -8.97 -20.18
N GLU A 255 12.32 -7.89 -19.50
CA GLU A 255 13.72 -7.59 -19.21
C GLU A 255 14.36 -8.60 -18.24
N VAL A 256 13.62 -9.08 -17.24
CA VAL A 256 14.13 -10.07 -16.29
C VAL A 256 14.16 -11.50 -16.83
N LYS A 257 13.52 -11.77 -17.97
CA LYS A 257 13.41 -13.12 -18.54
C LYS A 257 14.79 -13.75 -18.81
N SER A 258 15.78 -12.94 -19.19
CA SER A 258 17.17 -13.39 -19.41
C SER A 258 17.85 -13.95 -18.15
N GLN A 259 17.35 -13.59 -16.96
CA GLN A 259 17.87 -14.05 -15.68
C GLN A 259 17.34 -15.42 -15.26
N GLY A 260 16.40 -16.00 -16.02
CA GLY A 260 15.71 -17.24 -15.64
C GLY A 260 14.73 -17.08 -14.47
N TRP A 261 14.49 -15.84 -14.00
CA TRP A 261 13.57 -15.55 -12.90
C TRP A 261 12.14 -15.85 -13.32
N GLN A 262 11.40 -16.56 -12.46
CA GLN A 262 10.01 -16.92 -12.72
C GLN A 262 9.07 -15.93 -12.05
N LEU A 263 8.10 -15.42 -12.79
CA LEU A 263 7.07 -14.55 -12.21
C LEU A 263 6.20 -15.35 -11.25
N VAL A 264 6.17 -14.95 -9.98
CA VAL A 264 5.26 -15.49 -8.95
C VAL A 264 3.93 -14.74 -8.98
N GLY A 265 3.98 -13.41 -9.11
CA GLY A 265 2.80 -12.56 -9.08
C GLY A 265 3.15 -11.07 -9.05
N GLY A 266 2.18 -10.23 -8.72
CA GLY A 266 2.42 -8.80 -8.54
C GLY A 266 1.19 -7.93 -8.76
N THR A 267 1.43 -6.63 -8.64
CA THR A 267 0.46 -5.57 -8.93
C THR A 267 0.99 -4.68 -10.06
N PRO A 268 0.19 -3.78 -10.61
CA PRO A 268 0.70 -2.74 -11.52
C PRO A 268 1.74 -1.78 -10.88
N LEU A 269 2.11 -1.94 -9.61
CA LEU A 269 3.16 -1.14 -8.95
C LEU A 269 4.41 -1.96 -8.59
N PHE A 270 4.34 -3.28 -8.65
CA PHE A 270 5.48 -4.16 -8.40
C PHE A 270 5.28 -5.56 -8.99
N ARG A 271 6.37 -6.26 -9.27
CA ARG A 271 6.41 -7.66 -9.67
C ARG A 271 7.20 -8.47 -8.66
N LEU A 272 6.75 -9.69 -8.38
CA LEU A 272 7.40 -10.64 -7.50
C LEU A 272 7.92 -11.81 -8.33
N TYR A 273 9.21 -12.11 -8.16
CA TYR A 273 9.89 -13.18 -8.88
C TYR A 273 10.49 -14.21 -7.93
N GLU A 274 10.51 -15.45 -8.38
CA GLU A 274 11.31 -16.54 -7.82
C GLU A 274 12.66 -16.58 -8.55
N THR A 275 13.74 -16.41 -7.80
CA THR A 275 15.10 -16.27 -8.34
C THR A 275 16.04 -17.38 -7.86
N GLY A 276 15.59 -18.30 -7.01
CA GLY A 276 16.40 -19.28 -6.30
C GLY A 276 17.17 -18.66 -5.14
N ASP A 277 18.02 -17.66 -5.43
CA ASP A 277 18.75 -16.87 -4.43
C ASP A 277 18.45 -15.37 -4.60
N ALA A 278 17.43 -14.88 -3.89
CA ALA A 278 17.02 -13.49 -3.98
C ALA A 278 18.04 -12.53 -3.38
N ARG A 279 18.87 -13.00 -2.44
CA ARG A 279 19.89 -12.16 -1.82
C ARG A 279 21.04 -11.93 -2.80
N ALA A 280 21.51 -12.97 -3.48
CA ALA A 280 22.50 -12.82 -4.55
C ALA A 280 21.96 -11.92 -5.70
N ALA A 281 20.69 -12.09 -6.07
CA ALA A 281 20.04 -11.23 -7.06
C ALA A 281 19.98 -9.76 -6.61
N GLN A 282 19.56 -9.48 -5.37
CA GLN A 282 19.56 -8.14 -4.80
C GLN A 282 20.96 -7.54 -4.76
N GLU A 283 21.97 -8.31 -4.37
CA GLU A 283 23.36 -7.84 -4.32
C GLU A 283 23.90 -7.45 -5.69
N ARG A 284 23.57 -8.21 -6.74
CA ARG A 284 23.92 -7.88 -8.13
C ARG A 284 23.29 -6.56 -8.57
N LEU A 285 22.00 -6.37 -8.30
CA LEU A 285 21.31 -5.10 -8.58
C LEU A 285 21.88 -3.93 -7.76
N ALA A 286 22.17 -4.16 -6.48
CA ALA A 286 22.67 -3.14 -5.56
C ALA A 286 24.07 -2.64 -5.94
N ARG A 287 24.93 -3.49 -6.52
CA ARG A 287 26.23 -3.07 -7.10
C ARG A 287 26.07 -2.08 -8.26
N SER A 288 24.90 -2.03 -8.89
CA SER A 288 24.52 -1.03 -9.90
C SER A 288 23.66 0.11 -9.32
N GLN A 289 23.60 0.21 -7.98
CA GLN A 289 22.79 1.16 -7.22
C GLN A 289 21.29 1.03 -7.50
N ILE A 290 20.80 -0.20 -7.68
CA ILE A 290 19.38 -0.52 -7.82
C ILE A 290 18.95 -1.34 -6.62
N TRP A 291 18.04 -0.80 -5.82
CA TRP A 291 17.59 -1.44 -4.60
C TRP A 291 16.28 -2.20 -4.81
N SER A 292 16.29 -3.48 -4.48
CA SER A 292 15.14 -4.39 -4.59
C SER A 292 14.73 -4.91 -3.22
N ARG A 293 13.61 -5.62 -3.14
CA ARG A 293 13.08 -6.15 -1.88
C ARG A 293 13.23 -7.67 -1.82
N VAL A 294 13.82 -8.17 -0.74
CA VAL A 294 13.93 -9.60 -0.40
C VAL A 294 13.08 -9.94 0.82
N PHE A 295 12.86 -11.23 1.07
CA PHE A 295 12.01 -11.72 2.16
C PHE A 295 12.69 -12.86 2.92
N GLY A 296 13.02 -12.67 4.20
CA GLY A 296 13.73 -13.68 4.99
C GLY A 296 13.04 -15.05 5.07
N GLN A 297 11.71 -15.07 5.14
CA GLN A 297 10.92 -16.32 5.18
C GLN A 297 10.77 -17.00 3.80
N ARG A 298 11.09 -16.29 2.71
CA ARG A 298 11.02 -16.78 1.33
C ARG A 298 12.30 -16.36 0.60
N PRO A 299 13.43 -17.06 0.84
CA PRO A 299 14.75 -16.62 0.37
C PRO A 299 14.90 -16.59 -1.16
N GLY A 300 14.02 -17.25 -1.90
CA GLY A 300 13.95 -17.18 -3.36
C GLY A 300 13.15 -15.99 -3.90
N TRP A 301 12.42 -15.27 -3.05
CA TRP A 301 11.53 -14.19 -3.47
C TRP A 301 12.24 -12.84 -3.57
N LEU A 302 12.22 -12.28 -4.78
CA LEU A 302 12.68 -10.93 -5.08
C LEU A 302 11.51 -10.10 -5.62
N ARG A 303 11.18 -8.99 -4.95
CA ARG A 303 10.18 -8.04 -5.43
C ARG A 303 10.83 -6.79 -5.98
N LEU A 304 10.32 -6.35 -7.14
CA LEU A 304 10.76 -5.18 -7.87
C LEU A 304 9.58 -4.25 -8.16
N GLY A 305 9.70 -2.99 -7.77
CA GLY A 305 8.93 -1.89 -8.34
C GLY A 305 9.35 -1.62 -9.79
N LEU A 306 8.68 -0.66 -10.42
CA LEU A 306 8.91 -0.32 -11.82
C LEU A 306 9.86 0.88 -11.93
N PRO A 307 10.91 0.83 -12.80
CA PRO A 307 11.71 2.00 -13.11
C PRO A 307 10.87 3.20 -13.56
N GLY A 308 11.29 4.41 -13.19
CA GLY A 308 10.51 5.63 -13.34
C GLY A 308 10.66 6.34 -14.68
N ASN A 309 11.77 6.19 -15.39
CA ASN A 309 12.02 6.86 -16.67
C ASN A 309 12.99 6.04 -17.51
N GLU A 310 13.18 6.41 -18.78
CA GLU A 310 14.05 5.65 -19.70
C GLU A 310 15.49 5.52 -19.23
N THR A 311 16.02 6.52 -18.51
CA THR A 311 17.37 6.42 -17.91
C THR A 311 17.42 5.33 -16.84
N GLU A 312 16.40 5.24 -15.98
CA GLU A 312 16.31 4.17 -14.98
C GLU A 312 16.12 2.79 -15.63
N TRP A 313 15.30 2.70 -16.68
CA TRP A 313 15.12 1.47 -17.45
C TRP A 313 16.41 0.99 -18.10
N ALA A 314 17.14 1.88 -18.78
CA ALA A 314 18.42 1.55 -19.41
C ALA A 314 19.45 1.07 -18.37
N ARG A 315 19.50 1.71 -17.20
CA ARG A 315 20.36 1.26 -16.08
C ARG A 315 19.95 -0.09 -15.54
N PHE A 316 18.65 -0.35 -15.41
CA PHE A 316 18.14 -1.63 -14.96
C PHE A 316 18.49 -2.75 -15.95
N ALA A 317 18.22 -2.57 -17.25
CA ALA A 317 18.60 -3.52 -18.30
C ALA A 317 20.12 -3.79 -18.36
N ALA A 318 20.94 -2.75 -18.19
CA ALA A 318 22.40 -2.89 -18.10
C ALA A 318 22.85 -3.66 -16.86
N ALA A 319 22.15 -3.53 -15.73
CA ALA A 319 22.46 -4.26 -14.50
C ALA A 319 22.11 -5.75 -14.60
N LEU A 320 21.10 -6.11 -15.40
CA LEU A 320 20.72 -7.51 -15.65
C LEU A 320 21.70 -8.21 -16.62
N SER A 321 22.31 -7.47 -17.54
CA SER A 321 23.24 -8.02 -18.54
C SER A 321 24.66 -8.30 -18.03
N ARG A 322 24.93 -8.10 -16.73
CA ARG A 322 26.24 -8.32 -16.07
C ARG A 322 26.25 -9.63 -15.30
#